data_AF-A0A2V9ANG1-F1
#
_entry.id   AF-A0A2V9ANG1-F1
#
_cell.length_a   1.000
_cell.length_b   1.000
_cell.length_c   1.000
_cell.angle_alpha   90.00
_cell.angle_beta   90.00
_cell.angle_gamma   90.00
#
_symmetry.space_group_name_H-M   'P 1'
#
loop_
_entity.id
_entity.type
_entity.pdbx_description
1 polymer ?
#
loop_
_entity_poly.entity_id
_entity_poly.type
_entity_poly.pdbx_seq_one_letter_code
_entity_poly.pdbx_strand_id
1 'polypeptide(L)'
;MDDSRLVRGFSPSDCNTSGTQVPAHFFAQWEETMRNLGLRITLAALFVLAVPTIMSLGVRAQNDDEGGRAHQFGAELRGRHEVPLTLSGAHGSLALTVNQGDSSIHFVLTYEGLQAHILFSHIHVGQPNVNGGVTVFFCDNTTPPHTSRTCPEKAGTVEGDFTAADVIGLTSQRLAANDLAALLEAIRARQTYANLHTMDSPGGEIRGPILPGRE
;
A
#
# COMPACT_ATOMS: atom_id res chain seq x y z
N MET A 1 59.44 10.24 26.77
CA MET A 1 59.03 11.17 25.70
C MET A 1 57.99 10.41 24.89
N ASP A 2 56.87 9.97 25.46
CA ASP A 2 55.73 10.75 25.97
C ASP A 2 55.28 11.84 24.99
N ASP A 3 54.17 11.60 24.29
CA ASP A 3 53.06 12.56 24.19
C ASP A 3 51.78 11.88 23.67
N SER A 4 50.89 11.59 24.61
CA SER A 4 49.52 11.15 24.41
C SER A 4 48.63 12.30 23.90
N ARG A 5 48.17 12.24 22.66
CA ARG A 5 47.14 13.18 22.16
C ARG A 5 45.74 12.77 22.62
N LEU A 6 45.28 13.54 23.60
CA LEU A 6 43.97 13.55 24.23
C LEU A 6 42.82 13.76 23.25
N VAL A 7 41.83 12.88 23.36
CA VAL A 7 40.44 13.08 22.96
C VAL A 7 39.89 14.26 23.77
N ARG A 8 39.63 15.40 23.13
CA ARG A 8 38.91 16.52 23.78
C ARG A 8 37.40 16.26 23.66
N GLY A 9 36.76 16.16 24.83
CA GLY A 9 35.33 16.02 24.97
C GLY A 9 34.58 17.24 24.42
N PHE A 10 33.44 16.96 23.79
CA PHE A 10 32.48 17.96 23.36
C PHE A 10 31.77 18.51 24.61
N SER A 11 31.98 19.81 24.91
CA SER A 11 31.26 20.53 25.96
C SER A 11 29.86 20.91 25.46
N PRO A 12 28.77 20.73 26.23
CA PRO A 12 27.42 21.06 25.78
C PRO A 12 27.10 22.57 25.73
N SER A 13 28.11 23.45 25.85
CA SER A 13 27.92 24.89 26.03
C SER A 13 27.78 25.70 24.73
N ASP A 14 27.90 25.08 23.55
CA ASP A 14 27.88 25.79 22.26
C ASP A 14 26.59 25.54 21.46
N CYS A 15 25.43 25.67 22.12
CA CYS A 15 24.15 25.72 21.42
C CYS A 15 23.51 27.11 21.58
N ASN A 16 23.63 27.90 20.51
CA ASN A 16 23.01 29.20 20.33
C ASN A 16 21.47 29.06 20.33
N THR A 17 20.82 29.41 21.44
CA THR A 17 19.35 29.39 21.55
C THR A 17 18.74 30.71 21.09
N SER A 18 18.49 30.86 19.78
CA SER A 18 17.48 31.79 19.29
C SER A 18 16.10 31.10 19.36
N GLY A 19 15.57 31.00 20.58
CA GLY A 19 14.27 30.38 20.86
C GLY A 19 13.13 31.38 20.71
N THR A 20 12.23 31.13 19.77
CA THR A 20 10.86 31.66 19.81
C THR A 20 10.10 30.94 20.93
N GLN A 21 9.82 31.66 22.01
CA GLN A 21 9.01 31.17 23.13
C GLN A 21 7.57 30.90 22.65
N VAL A 22 7.11 29.65 22.77
CA VAL A 22 5.70 29.31 22.62
C VAL A 22 4.97 29.74 23.91
N PRO A 23 3.91 30.55 23.85
CA PRO A 23 3.31 31.13 25.04
C PRO A 23 2.52 30.10 25.87
N ALA A 24 2.67 30.18 27.19
CA ALA A 24 2.22 29.21 28.20
C ALA A 24 0.69 28.95 28.26
N HIS A 25 -0.14 29.67 27.51
CA HIS A 25 -1.59 29.44 27.47
C HIS A 25 -1.97 28.19 26.66
N PHE A 26 -1.08 27.67 25.81
CA PHE A 26 -1.33 26.46 25.02
C PHE A 26 -1.43 25.18 25.87
N PHE A 27 -0.78 25.14 27.04
CA PHE A 27 -0.76 23.96 27.90
C PHE A 27 -1.94 23.86 28.88
N ALA A 28 -2.58 24.99 29.24
CA ALA A 28 -3.69 24.99 30.20
C ALA A 28 -5.01 24.47 29.61
N GLN A 29 -5.23 24.65 28.30
CA GLN A 29 -6.45 24.19 27.62
C GLN A 29 -6.48 22.65 27.42
N TRP A 30 -5.33 21.99 27.44
CA TRP A 30 -5.22 20.54 27.22
C TRP A 30 -5.53 19.71 28.47
N GLU A 31 -5.27 20.24 29.67
CA GLU A 31 -5.54 19.53 30.94
C GLU A 31 -7.04 19.50 31.30
N GLU A 32 -7.82 20.53 30.96
CA GLU A 32 -9.27 20.53 31.21
C GLU A 32 -10.06 19.62 30.25
N THR A 33 -9.59 19.49 29.01
CA THR A 33 -10.25 18.66 27.99
C THR A 33 -10.07 17.15 28.28
N MET A 34 -8.93 16.76 28.86
CA MET A 34 -8.62 15.36 29.19
C MET A 34 -9.31 14.85 30.47
N ARG A 35 -9.73 15.73 31.41
CA ARG A 35 -10.46 15.32 32.62
C ARG A 35 -11.94 14.97 32.37
N ASN A 36 -12.54 15.50 31.31
CA ASN A 36 -13.96 15.26 30.98
C ASN A 36 -14.20 14.04 30.07
N LEU A 37 -13.15 13.46 29.49
CA LEU A 37 -13.25 12.27 28.63
C LEU A 37 -13.11 10.95 29.41
N GLY A 38 -12.51 10.97 30.60
CA GLY A 38 -12.29 9.79 31.45
C GLY A 38 -13.48 9.36 32.32
N LEU A 39 -14.60 10.10 32.32
CA LEU A 39 -15.73 9.85 33.23
C LEU A 39 -16.99 9.27 32.54
N ARG A 40 -16.91 8.86 31.26
CA ARG A 40 -18.08 8.38 30.49
C ARG A 40 -17.96 6.96 29.92
N ILE A 41 -17.04 6.13 30.42
CA ILE A 41 -16.93 4.71 30.03
C ILE A 41 -17.12 3.78 31.24
N THR A 42 -18.02 4.14 32.15
CA THR A 42 -18.58 3.19 33.12
C THR A 42 -20.09 3.19 32.96
N LEU A 43 -20.69 2.00 32.90
CA LEU A 43 -22.11 1.68 32.67
C LEU A 43 -22.52 1.37 31.22
N ALA A 44 -22.02 0.25 30.70
CA ALA A 44 -22.81 -0.59 29.81
C ALA A 44 -22.44 -2.07 30.06
N ALA A 45 -22.80 -2.56 31.24
CA ALA A 45 -22.82 -3.99 31.55
C ALA A 45 -24.20 -4.35 32.09
N LEU A 46 -24.70 -5.52 31.62
CA LEU A 46 -25.82 -6.34 32.14
C LEU A 46 -27.20 -6.16 31.50
N PHE A 47 -27.58 -7.16 30.68
CA PHE A 47 -28.87 -7.91 30.56
C PHE A 47 -28.82 -8.61 29.17
N VAL A 48 -28.93 -9.93 28.93
CA VAL A 48 -29.75 -11.03 29.50
C VAL A 48 -29.11 -12.39 29.18
N LEU A 49 -29.23 -13.33 30.12
CA LEU A 49 -28.92 -14.76 30.00
C LEU A 49 -30.04 -15.57 29.30
N ALA A 50 -29.62 -16.47 28.41
CA ALA A 50 -30.10 -17.84 28.14
C ALA A 50 -31.56 -18.13 27.68
N VAL A 51 -31.67 -18.69 26.46
CA VAL A 51 -32.60 -19.79 26.13
C VAL A 51 -31.86 -20.81 25.25
N PRO A 52 -31.71 -22.08 25.67
CA PRO A 52 -31.21 -23.15 24.80
C PRO A 52 -32.40 -23.90 24.19
N THR A 53 -32.45 -24.01 22.86
CA THR A 53 -33.25 -25.02 22.17
C THR A 53 -32.33 -25.87 21.32
N ILE A 54 -32.20 -27.12 21.73
CA ILE A 54 -31.52 -28.20 21.01
C ILE A 54 -32.43 -28.63 19.86
N MET A 55 -31.95 -28.47 18.62
CA MET A 55 -32.49 -29.14 17.43
C MET A 55 -31.34 -29.86 16.76
N SER A 56 -31.48 -31.18 16.68
CA SER A 56 -30.46 -32.14 16.28
C SER A 56 -30.27 -32.22 14.76
N LEU A 57 -29.00 -32.45 14.39
CA LEU A 57 -28.52 -33.12 13.18
C LEU A 57 -28.97 -32.59 11.81
N GLY A 58 -28.09 -31.78 11.26
CA GLY A 58 -27.70 -31.86 9.86
C GLY A 58 -26.19 -31.67 9.76
N VAL A 59 -25.39 -32.71 10.02
CA VAL A 59 -24.01 -32.73 9.51
C VAL A 59 -24.14 -32.88 8.00
N ARG A 60 -24.34 -31.76 7.31
CA ARG A 60 -23.77 -31.64 5.98
C ARG A 60 -22.28 -31.51 6.24
N ALA A 61 -21.50 -32.44 5.72
CA ALA A 61 -20.11 -32.17 5.44
C ALA A 61 -20.12 -30.90 4.58
N GLN A 62 -19.93 -29.75 5.22
CA GLN A 62 -19.39 -28.61 4.53
C GLN A 62 -18.04 -29.14 4.08
N ASN A 63 -17.84 -29.24 2.77
CA ASN A 63 -16.49 -29.33 2.26
C ASN A 63 -15.73 -28.23 2.99
N ASP A 64 -14.68 -28.62 3.68
CA ASP A 64 -13.70 -27.68 4.16
C ASP A 64 -13.21 -26.94 2.91
N ASP A 65 -13.84 -25.82 2.55
CA ASP A 65 -13.06 -24.73 1.99
C ASP A 65 -12.12 -24.38 3.14
N GLU A 66 -10.93 -24.99 3.08
CA GLU A 66 -9.76 -24.46 3.77
C GLU A 66 -9.86 -22.95 3.68
N GLY A 67 -9.77 -22.21 4.79
CA GLY A 67 -9.87 -20.76 4.81
C GLY A 67 -8.88 -20.13 3.82
N GLY A 68 -9.32 -20.02 2.57
CA GLY A 68 -8.44 -20.00 1.41
C GLY A 68 -7.85 -18.61 1.27
N ARG A 69 -6.52 -18.54 1.14
CA ARG A 69 -5.88 -17.28 0.78
C ARG A 69 -6.51 -16.77 -0.52
N ALA A 70 -6.86 -15.49 -0.57
CA ALA A 70 -7.39 -14.92 -1.80
C ALA A 70 -6.37 -15.13 -2.94
N HIS A 71 -6.85 -15.69 -4.06
CA HIS A 71 -6.04 -15.91 -5.26
C HIS A 71 -6.39 -14.93 -6.39
N GLN A 72 -7.48 -14.19 -6.26
CA GLN A 72 -7.89 -13.18 -7.22
C GLN A 72 -7.88 -11.81 -6.56
N PHE A 73 -7.29 -10.84 -7.25
CA PHE A 73 -7.25 -9.45 -6.82
C PHE A 73 -7.55 -8.53 -8.00
N GLY A 74 -7.97 -7.30 -7.70
CA GLY A 74 -8.12 -6.29 -8.71
C GLY A 74 -8.02 -4.88 -8.17
N ALA A 75 -7.87 -3.93 -9.09
CA ALA A 75 -7.85 -2.51 -8.81
C ALA A 75 -8.61 -1.74 -9.89
N GLU A 76 -9.36 -0.72 -9.48
CA GLU A 76 -9.93 0.28 -10.38
C GLU A 76 -9.06 1.54 -10.33
N LEU A 77 -8.39 1.85 -11.44
CA LEU A 77 -7.46 2.96 -11.52
C LEU A 77 -8.19 4.22 -11.97
N ARG A 78 -8.09 5.29 -11.18
CA ARG A 78 -8.74 6.59 -11.45
C ARG A 78 -7.86 7.73 -10.96
N GLY A 79 -7.92 8.88 -11.65
CA GLY A 79 -7.19 10.08 -11.22
C GLY A 79 -7.65 10.59 -9.85
N ARG A 80 -8.92 10.38 -9.49
CA ARG A 80 -9.45 10.72 -8.16
C ARG A 80 -8.80 9.97 -7.00
N HIS A 81 -8.14 8.85 -7.29
CA HIS A 81 -7.46 8.07 -6.25
C HIS A 81 -6.02 8.54 -6.05
N GLU A 82 -5.44 9.36 -6.95
CA GLU A 82 -4.08 9.91 -6.86
C GLU A 82 -3.85 10.77 -5.61
N VAL A 83 -2.59 10.86 -5.15
CA VAL A 83 -2.15 11.75 -4.06
C VAL A 83 -0.88 12.48 -4.53
N PRO A 84 -0.97 13.80 -4.79
CA PRO A 84 -2.20 14.61 -4.76
C PRO A 84 -3.21 14.21 -5.87
N LEU A 85 -4.46 14.64 -5.72
CA LEU A 85 -5.53 14.41 -6.71
C LEU A 85 -5.09 14.85 -8.13
N THR A 86 -5.23 13.94 -9.09
CA THR A 86 -5.06 14.24 -10.52
C THR A 86 -6.44 14.36 -11.19
N LEU A 87 -6.71 15.51 -11.82
CA LEU A 87 -7.94 15.74 -12.58
C LEU A 87 -7.84 15.11 -13.97
N SER A 88 -7.97 13.79 -14.05
CA SER A 88 -8.01 13.05 -15.31
C SER A 88 -9.32 12.29 -15.49
N GLY A 89 -9.79 12.26 -16.75
CA GLY A 89 -10.89 11.39 -17.19
C GLY A 89 -10.42 9.98 -17.56
N ALA A 90 -9.11 9.72 -17.56
CA ALA A 90 -8.55 8.41 -17.81
C ALA A 90 -8.95 7.41 -16.73
N HIS A 91 -8.96 6.14 -17.11
CA HIS A 91 -9.23 5.05 -16.18
C HIS A 91 -8.64 3.73 -16.63
N GLY A 92 -8.55 2.80 -15.68
CA GLY A 92 -8.13 1.46 -15.96
C GLY A 92 -8.64 0.45 -14.95
N SER A 93 -8.42 -0.81 -15.28
CA SER A 93 -8.71 -1.97 -14.44
C SER A 93 -7.50 -2.89 -14.44
N LEU A 94 -7.14 -3.38 -13.27
CA LEU A 94 -6.16 -4.44 -13.09
C LEU A 94 -6.88 -5.67 -12.54
N ALA A 95 -6.59 -6.83 -13.10
CA ALA A 95 -6.88 -8.14 -12.52
C ALA A 95 -5.56 -8.87 -12.27
N LEU A 96 -5.44 -9.49 -11.09
CA LEU A 96 -4.32 -10.35 -10.71
C LEU A 96 -4.84 -11.72 -10.29
N THR A 97 -4.22 -12.78 -10.80
CA THR A 97 -4.52 -14.16 -10.46
C THR A 97 -3.24 -14.85 -9.99
N VAL A 98 -3.20 -15.22 -8.71
CA VAL A 98 -2.09 -15.94 -8.10
C VAL A 98 -2.24 -17.42 -8.44
N ASN A 99 -1.17 -18.05 -8.94
CA ASN A 99 -1.18 -19.48 -9.21
C ASN A 99 -1.28 -20.31 -7.91
N GLN A 100 -1.62 -21.60 -8.02
CA GLN A 100 -1.77 -22.48 -6.85
C GLN A 100 -0.50 -22.62 -5.99
N GLY A 101 0.67 -22.35 -6.56
CA GLY A 101 1.96 -22.46 -5.87
C GLY A 101 2.51 -21.17 -5.28
N ASP A 102 1.76 -20.05 -5.33
CA ASP A 102 2.22 -18.72 -4.89
C ASP A 102 3.56 -18.29 -5.55
N SER A 103 3.86 -18.80 -6.74
CA SER A 103 5.15 -18.65 -7.42
C SER A 103 5.09 -17.75 -8.66
N SER A 104 3.88 -17.46 -9.14
CA SER A 104 3.63 -16.59 -10.30
C SER A 104 2.29 -15.90 -10.14
N ILE A 105 2.20 -14.67 -10.62
CA ILE A 105 0.97 -13.90 -10.68
C ILE A 105 0.71 -13.52 -12.13
N HIS A 106 -0.40 -14.01 -12.67
CA HIS A 106 -0.91 -13.57 -13.96
C HIS A 106 -1.63 -12.24 -13.78
N PHE A 107 -1.38 -11.28 -14.66
CA PHE A 107 -2.02 -9.97 -14.64
C PHE A 107 -2.63 -9.62 -15.99
N VAL A 108 -3.75 -8.90 -15.92
CA VAL A 108 -4.38 -8.22 -17.04
C VAL A 108 -4.62 -6.77 -16.63
N LEU A 109 -3.90 -5.85 -17.25
CA LEU A 109 -4.07 -4.42 -17.08
C LEU A 109 -4.73 -3.86 -18.33
N THR A 110 -5.88 -3.21 -18.19
CA THR A 110 -6.54 -2.47 -19.27
C THR A 110 -6.70 -1.01 -18.86
N TYR A 111 -6.46 -0.09 -19.79
CA TYR A 111 -6.65 1.35 -19.57
C TYR A 111 -7.09 2.05 -20.85
N GLU A 112 -7.71 3.21 -20.69
CA GLU A 112 -8.11 4.09 -21.78
C GLU A 112 -8.28 5.53 -21.31
N GLY A 113 -8.48 6.44 -22.26
CA GLY A 113 -8.75 7.85 -21.98
C GLY A 113 -7.52 8.69 -21.62
N LEU A 114 -6.30 8.15 -21.79
CA LEU A 114 -5.07 8.92 -21.58
C LEU A 114 -4.97 10.03 -22.63
N GLN A 115 -4.59 11.22 -22.18
CA GLN A 115 -4.48 12.41 -23.04
C GLN A 115 -3.04 12.67 -23.50
N ALA A 116 -2.07 12.06 -22.81
CA ALA A 116 -0.64 12.17 -23.07
C ALA A 116 0.01 10.79 -23.28
N HIS A 117 1.27 10.81 -23.70
CA HIS A 117 2.08 9.59 -23.86
C HIS A 117 2.22 8.84 -22.54
N ILE A 118 1.99 7.54 -22.58
CA ILE A 118 2.20 6.68 -21.42
C ILE A 118 3.69 6.45 -21.19
N LEU A 119 4.10 6.58 -19.93
CA LEU A 119 5.47 6.32 -19.49
C LEU A 119 5.61 4.88 -19.02
N PHE A 120 4.85 4.48 -18.01
CA PHE A 120 4.90 3.16 -17.40
C PHE A 120 3.69 2.90 -16.51
N SER A 121 3.50 1.64 -16.16
CA SER A 121 2.53 1.20 -15.15
C SER A 121 3.15 0.13 -14.25
N HIS A 122 2.91 0.24 -12.94
CA HIS A 122 3.58 -0.59 -11.95
C HIS A 122 2.78 -0.73 -10.64
N ILE A 123 3.26 -1.61 -9.77
CA ILE A 123 2.78 -1.83 -8.40
C ILE A 123 3.66 -1.06 -7.42
N HIS A 124 3.02 -0.33 -6.51
CA HIS A 124 3.65 0.18 -5.31
C HIS A 124 3.29 -0.66 -4.08
N VAL A 125 4.20 -0.67 -3.09
CA VAL A 125 3.90 -1.10 -1.72
C VAL A 125 3.66 0.14 -0.87
N GLY A 126 2.45 0.34 -0.38
CA GLY A 126 2.05 1.47 0.43
C GLY A 126 0.67 1.27 1.03
N GLN A 127 0.47 1.78 2.25
CA GLN A 127 -0.86 1.80 2.86
C GLN A 127 -1.80 2.73 2.08
N PRO A 128 -3.13 2.62 2.28
CA PRO A 128 -4.08 3.48 1.59
C PRO A 128 -3.73 4.96 1.69
N ASN A 129 -3.74 5.65 0.55
CA ASN A 129 -3.45 7.09 0.39
C ASN A 129 -2.05 7.55 0.81
N VAL A 130 -1.06 6.66 0.90
CA VAL A 130 0.35 7.04 1.10
C VAL A 130 1.19 6.53 -0.06
N ASN A 131 2.04 7.41 -0.59
CA ASN A 131 2.93 7.06 -1.69
C ASN A 131 3.97 6.06 -1.20
N GLY A 132 4.08 4.94 -1.91
CA GLY A 132 4.96 3.82 -1.62
C GLY A 132 6.14 3.72 -2.58
N GLY A 133 7.06 2.79 -2.33
CA GLY A 133 8.08 2.39 -3.28
C GLY A 133 7.51 1.48 -4.37
N VAL A 134 8.13 1.51 -5.55
CA VAL A 134 7.72 0.74 -6.74
C VAL A 134 8.44 -0.60 -6.80
N THR A 135 7.71 -1.70 -7.01
CA THR A 135 8.29 -3.06 -6.94
C THR A 135 8.16 -3.90 -8.20
N VAL A 136 7.06 -3.81 -8.95
CA VAL A 136 6.84 -4.64 -10.16
C VAL A 136 6.28 -3.76 -11.27
N PHE A 137 6.87 -3.84 -12.47
CA PHE A 137 6.41 -3.10 -13.64
C PHE A 137 5.58 -4.00 -14.57
N PHE A 138 4.38 -3.53 -14.94
CA PHE A 138 3.54 -4.21 -15.93
C PHE A 138 4.01 -3.89 -17.34
N CYS A 139 4.26 -2.60 -17.59
CA CYS A 139 4.79 -2.09 -18.83
C CYS A 139 5.62 -0.82 -18.62
N ASP A 140 6.56 -0.54 -19.52
CA ASP A 140 7.41 0.64 -19.49
C ASP A 140 7.88 1.04 -20.91
N ASN A 141 7.72 2.31 -21.27
CA ASN A 141 8.15 2.92 -22.55
C ASN A 141 9.42 3.79 -22.41
N THR A 142 10.06 3.81 -21.24
CA THR A 142 11.23 4.64 -20.90
C THR A 142 12.56 3.87 -20.91
N THR A 143 12.53 2.54 -21.11
CA THR A 143 13.71 1.65 -21.22
C THR A 143 14.64 1.54 -19.99
N PRO A 144 14.14 1.41 -18.75
CA PRO A 144 14.96 1.24 -17.54
C PRO A 144 15.45 -0.22 -17.35
N PRO A 145 16.35 -0.51 -16.37
CA PRO A 145 16.94 -1.83 -16.18
C PRO A 145 16.01 -2.79 -15.42
N HIS A 146 14.79 -3.00 -15.93
CA HIS A 146 13.86 -4.01 -15.43
C HIS A 146 13.17 -4.74 -16.60
N THR A 147 12.65 -5.93 -16.33
CA THR A 147 11.85 -6.67 -17.31
C THR A 147 10.43 -6.13 -17.30
N SER A 148 9.95 -5.59 -18.41
CA SER A 148 8.57 -5.14 -18.57
C SER A 148 8.13 -5.25 -20.03
N ARG A 149 6.82 -5.14 -20.26
CA ARG A 149 6.24 -5.11 -21.60
C ARG A 149 6.21 -3.67 -22.12
N THR A 150 6.02 -3.48 -23.42
CA THR A 150 5.73 -2.15 -23.98
C THR A 150 4.31 -1.74 -23.62
N CYS A 151 4.11 -0.49 -23.22
CA CYS A 151 2.77 0.04 -22.96
C CYS A 151 2.10 0.48 -24.27
N PRO A 152 0.88 0.00 -24.61
CA PRO A 152 0.06 0.57 -25.67
C PRO A 152 -0.20 2.07 -25.48
N GLU A 153 0.00 2.86 -26.53
CA GLU A 153 -0.27 4.30 -26.46
C GLU A 153 -1.76 4.59 -26.30
N LYS A 154 -2.09 5.55 -25.42
CA LYS A 154 -3.43 6.10 -25.15
C LYS A 154 -4.48 5.16 -24.56
N ALA A 155 -4.56 3.92 -25.03
CA ALA A 155 -5.46 2.88 -24.55
C ALA A 155 -4.96 1.49 -24.95
N GLY A 156 -5.29 0.48 -24.16
CA GLY A 156 -5.02 -0.90 -24.52
C GLY A 156 -4.99 -1.84 -23.33
N THR A 157 -4.61 -3.08 -23.62
CA THR A 157 -4.42 -4.13 -22.63
C THR A 157 -2.95 -4.57 -22.62
N VAL A 158 -2.39 -4.71 -21.43
CA VAL A 158 -1.10 -5.34 -21.16
C VAL A 158 -1.36 -6.58 -20.31
N GLU A 159 -0.83 -7.71 -20.75
CA GLU A 159 -1.10 -9.00 -20.11
C GLU A 159 0.17 -9.85 -19.99
N GLY A 160 0.24 -10.60 -18.90
CA GLY A 160 1.07 -11.79 -18.79
C GLY A 160 1.43 -12.07 -17.34
N ASP A 161 2.57 -12.70 -17.12
CA ASP A 161 2.99 -13.11 -15.79
C ASP A 161 4.14 -12.26 -15.25
N PHE A 162 4.21 -12.16 -13.92
CA PHE A 162 5.40 -11.80 -13.18
C PHE A 162 5.67 -12.81 -12.06
N THR A 163 6.94 -12.97 -11.73
CA THR A 163 7.47 -13.94 -10.77
C THR A 163 8.35 -13.23 -9.74
N ALA A 164 9.00 -14.01 -8.87
CA ALA A 164 10.05 -13.50 -8.00
C ALA A 164 11.09 -12.65 -8.75
N ALA A 165 11.54 -13.07 -9.94
CA ALA A 165 12.58 -12.35 -10.68
C ALA A 165 12.22 -10.90 -11.04
N ASP A 166 10.93 -10.57 -11.06
CA ASP A 166 10.42 -9.24 -11.42
C ASP A 166 10.23 -8.34 -10.18
N VAL A 167 10.40 -8.88 -8.97
CA VAL A 167 10.26 -8.15 -7.71
C VAL A 167 11.52 -7.34 -7.43
N ILE A 168 11.43 -6.04 -7.69
CA ILE A 168 12.41 -5.04 -7.30
C ILE A 168 12.29 -4.80 -5.79
N GLY A 169 13.40 -4.94 -5.08
CA GLY A 169 13.45 -4.76 -3.63
C GLY A 169 13.27 -3.29 -3.20
N LEU A 170 12.62 -3.10 -2.05
CA LEU A 170 12.37 -1.81 -1.41
C LEU A 170 13.03 -1.79 -0.04
N THR A 171 14.31 -1.42 0.05
CA THR A 171 15.11 -1.51 1.29
C THR A 171 14.47 -0.72 2.45
N SER A 172 13.96 0.49 2.19
CA SER A 172 13.31 1.32 3.22
C SER A 172 11.99 0.74 3.71
N GLN A 173 11.36 -0.14 2.93
CA GLN A 173 10.10 -0.80 3.25
C GLN A 173 10.26 -2.30 3.51
N ARG A 174 11.52 -2.77 3.64
CA ARG A 174 11.89 -4.15 3.98
C ARG A 174 11.32 -5.22 3.03
N LEU A 175 11.11 -4.87 1.76
CA LEU A 175 10.87 -5.86 0.71
C LEU A 175 12.22 -6.23 0.09
N ALA A 176 12.63 -7.49 0.19
CA ALA A 176 13.84 -7.95 -0.47
C ALA A 176 13.61 -8.10 -1.98
N ALA A 177 14.67 -7.94 -2.78
CA ALA A 177 14.60 -8.27 -4.20
C ALA A 177 14.36 -9.79 -4.35
N ASN A 178 13.57 -10.16 -5.34
CA ASN A 178 13.13 -11.53 -5.58
C ASN A 178 12.21 -12.16 -4.51
N ASP A 179 11.60 -11.35 -3.64
CA ASP A 179 10.72 -11.84 -2.57
C ASP A 179 9.24 -11.69 -2.95
N LEU A 180 8.77 -12.55 -3.86
CA LEU A 180 7.36 -12.59 -4.25
C LEU A 180 6.45 -12.97 -3.08
N ALA A 181 6.94 -13.81 -2.15
CA ALA A 181 6.16 -14.20 -0.98
C ALA A 181 5.81 -13.00 -0.10
N ALA A 182 6.79 -12.15 0.21
CA ALA A 182 6.53 -10.92 0.96
C ALA A 182 5.61 -9.93 0.20
N LEU A 183 5.77 -9.82 -1.13
CA LEU A 183 4.88 -9.00 -1.95
C LEU A 183 3.43 -9.54 -1.94
N LEU A 184 3.24 -10.85 -2.04
CA LEU A 184 1.93 -11.50 -1.96
C LEU A 184 1.25 -11.24 -0.62
N GLU A 185 1.99 -11.30 0.49
CA GLU A 185 1.46 -10.95 1.80
C GLU A 185 1.05 -9.47 1.86
N ALA A 186 1.82 -8.56 1.26
CA ALA A 186 1.43 -7.14 1.15
C ALA A 186 0.16 -6.93 0.30
N ILE A 187 0.02 -7.67 -0.82
CA ILE A 187 -1.18 -7.66 -1.66
C ILE A 187 -2.40 -8.15 -0.86
N ARG A 188 -2.27 -9.30 -0.18
CA ARG A 188 -3.32 -9.89 0.67
C ARG A 188 -3.71 -8.95 1.82
N ALA A 189 -2.73 -8.23 2.37
CA ALA A 189 -2.93 -7.24 3.43
C ALA A 189 -3.47 -5.89 2.94
N ARG A 190 -3.74 -5.72 1.64
CA ARG A 190 -4.24 -4.46 1.03
C ARG A 190 -3.26 -3.29 1.22
N GLN A 191 -1.96 -3.60 1.15
CA GLN A 191 -0.86 -2.66 1.31
C GLN A 191 -0.16 -2.38 -0.03
N THR A 192 -0.87 -2.56 -1.14
CA THR A 192 -0.36 -2.30 -2.48
C THR A 192 -1.39 -1.57 -3.33
N TYR A 193 -0.89 -0.86 -4.33
CA TYR A 193 -1.73 -0.19 -5.33
C TYR A 193 -1.04 -0.22 -6.69
N ALA A 194 -1.84 -0.25 -7.75
CA ALA A 194 -1.35 -0.10 -9.11
C ALA A 194 -1.41 1.38 -9.50
N ASN A 195 -0.39 1.85 -10.21
CA ASN A 195 -0.29 3.22 -10.70
C ASN A 195 0.12 3.22 -12.18
N LEU A 196 -0.43 4.16 -12.95
CA LEU A 196 -0.03 4.45 -14.32
C LEU A 196 0.38 5.92 -14.45
N HIS A 197 1.44 6.16 -15.22
CA HIS A 197 2.06 7.46 -15.37
C HIS A 197 2.11 7.87 -16.84
N THR A 198 1.91 9.16 -17.10
CA THR A 198 2.01 9.75 -18.44
C THR A 198 2.88 11.00 -18.41
N MET A 199 3.24 11.51 -19.59
CA MET A 199 4.07 12.71 -19.72
C MET A 199 3.47 13.95 -19.04
N ASP A 200 2.14 14.09 -19.05
CA ASP A 200 1.46 15.23 -18.42
C ASP A 200 1.19 15.00 -16.93
N SER A 201 1.33 13.75 -16.46
CA SER A 201 1.15 13.36 -15.06
C SER A 201 2.24 12.38 -14.62
N PRO A 202 3.52 12.81 -14.58
CA PRO A 202 4.65 11.92 -14.29
C PRO A 202 4.64 11.42 -12.84
N GLY A 203 3.96 12.13 -11.93
CA GLY A 203 3.73 11.68 -10.55
C GLY A 203 2.63 10.62 -10.39
N GLY A 204 1.82 10.41 -11.44
CA GLY A 204 0.69 9.47 -11.46
C GLY A 204 -0.53 10.12 -12.14
N GLU A 205 -1.03 9.50 -13.22
CA GLU A 205 -2.29 9.93 -13.85
C GLU A 205 -3.49 9.22 -13.24
N ILE A 206 -3.38 7.90 -13.05
CA ILE A 206 -4.42 7.05 -12.48
C ILE A 206 -3.83 5.97 -11.58
N ARG A 207 -4.46 5.73 -10.42
CA ARG A 207 -4.11 4.64 -9.52
C ARG A 207 -5.31 4.00 -8.84
N GLY A 208 -5.10 2.83 -8.26
CA GLY A 208 -6.13 2.11 -7.52
C GLY A 208 -5.53 1.11 -6.52
N PRO A 209 -6.11 1.00 -5.31
CA PRO A 209 -5.68 -0.03 -4.35
C PRO A 209 -5.95 -1.42 -4.93
N ILE A 210 -5.02 -2.34 -4.72
CA ILE A 210 -5.19 -3.74 -5.10
C ILE A 210 -5.92 -4.43 -3.95
N LEU A 211 -7.11 -4.96 -4.24
CA LEU A 211 -8.01 -5.56 -3.26
C LEU A 211 -8.39 -6.97 -3.70
N PRO A 212 -8.72 -7.89 -2.77
CA PRO A 212 -9.28 -9.18 -3.13
C PRO A 212 -10.50 -9.02 -4.04
N GLY A 213 -10.56 -9.80 -5.12
CA GLY A 213 -11.73 -9.89 -5.98
C GLY A 213 -12.92 -10.38 -5.17
N ARG A 214 -14.10 -9.80 -5.39
CA ARG A 214 -15.34 -10.39 -4.89
C ARG A 214 -15.73 -11.48 -5.89
N GLU A 215 -15.92 -12.71 -5.40
CA GLU A 215 -16.61 -13.78 -6.13
C GLU A 215 -18.07 -13.37 -6.46
#